data_AF-A0A5N9HBI5-F1
#
_entry.id   AF-A0A5N9HBI5-F1
#
_cell.length_a   1.000
_cell.length_b   1.000
_cell.length_c   1.000
_cell.angle_alpha   90.00
_cell.angle_beta   90.00
_cell.angle_gamma   90.00
#
_symmetry.space_group_name_H-M   'P 1'
#
loop_
_entity.id
_entity.type
_entity.pdbx_description
1 polymer ?
#
loop_
_entity_poly.entity_id
_entity_poly.type
_entity_poly.pdbx_seq_one_letter_code
_entity_poly.pdbx_strand_id
1 'polypeptide(L)' 'KFFENQYPLRKVGKPDDIANAVGFLCSDAASFITGHSLVVDGGLTIQLQENFGVQQAHFLKENPDTTLPY' A
#
# COMPACT_ATOMS: atom_id res chain seq x y z
N LYS A 1 1.29 0.01 14.85
CA LYS A 1 2.29 -0.27 13.79
C LYS A 1 1.94 -1.45 12.87
N PHE A 2 0.95 -2.31 13.20
CA PHE A 2 0.58 -3.45 12.35
C PHE A 2 0.39 -3.07 10.87
N PHE A 3 -0.47 -2.08 10.60
CA PHE A 3 -0.74 -1.62 9.24
C PHE A 3 0.48 -1.03 8.55
N GLU A 4 1.30 -0.25 9.23
CA GLU A 4 2.54 0.29 8.64
C GLU A 4 3.51 -0.83 8.27
N ASN A 5 3.61 -1.86 9.11
CA ASN A 5 4.52 -2.98 8.91
C ASN A 5 4.14 -3.88 7.72
N GLN A 6 2.93 -3.73 7.20
CA GLN A 6 2.47 -4.41 6.01
C GLN A 6 3.11 -3.86 4.73
N TYR A 7 3.57 -2.61 4.73
CA TYR A 7 4.12 -1.95 3.55
C TYR A 7 5.65 -1.98 3.59
N PRO A 8 6.35 -2.22 2.47
CA PRO A 8 7.80 -2.05 2.42
C PRO A 8 8.23 -0.61 2.76
N LEU A 9 7.42 0.37 2.38
CA LEU A 9 7.61 1.79 2.72
C LEU A 9 7.42 2.10 4.22
N ARG A 10 6.89 1.15 5.01
CA ARG A 10 6.64 1.30 6.46
C ARG A 10 5.77 2.50 6.82
N LYS A 11 4.82 2.83 5.95
CA LYS A 11 3.87 3.93 6.07
C LYS A 11 2.50 3.50 5.55
N VAL A 12 1.44 3.85 6.27
CA VAL A 12 0.06 3.71 5.75
C VAL A 12 -0.19 4.79 4.70
N GLY A 13 -0.69 4.38 3.54
CA GLY A 13 -1.08 5.30 2.47
C GLY A 13 -2.15 6.29 2.93
N LYS A 14 -2.04 7.52 2.48
CA LYS A 14 -3.02 8.60 2.70
C LYS A 14 -3.75 8.92 1.40
N PRO A 15 -4.95 9.50 1.45
CA PRO A 15 -5.64 9.99 0.25
C PRO A 15 -4.76 10.89 -0.63
N ASP A 16 -3.92 11.72 -0.01
CA ASP A 16 -2.98 12.59 -0.72
C ASP A 16 -1.94 11.83 -1.56
N ASP A 17 -1.52 10.63 -1.14
CA ASP A 17 -0.55 9.83 -1.89
C ASP A 17 -1.15 9.41 -3.26
N ILE A 18 -2.46 9.13 -3.30
CA ILE A 18 -3.19 8.83 -4.54
C ILE A 18 -3.46 10.12 -5.34
N ALA A 19 -3.93 11.18 -4.68
CA ALA A 19 -4.24 12.45 -5.33
C ALA A 19 -3.03 13.04 -6.06
N ASN A 20 -1.85 12.97 -5.44
CA ASN A 20 -0.61 13.46 -6.04
C ASN A 20 -0.20 12.64 -7.29
N ALA A 21 -0.35 11.31 -7.25
CA ALA A 21 -0.06 10.46 -8.40
C ALA A 21 -1.02 10.73 -9.57
N VAL A 22 -2.31 10.90 -9.28
CA VAL A 22 -3.31 11.32 -10.28
C VAL A 22 -2.95 12.70 -10.83
N GLY A 23 -2.61 13.66 -9.97
CA GLY A 23 -2.20 15.01 -10.37
C GLY A 23 -1.00 14.99 -11.32
N PHE A 24 0.01 14.15 -11.06
CA PHE A 24 1.13 13.94 -11.97
C PHE A 24 0.69 13.39 -13.32
N LEU A 25 -0.12 12.32 -13.34
CA LEU A 25 -0.60 11.70 -14.59
C LEU A 25 -1.48 12.64 -15.43
N CYS A 26 -2.18 13.59 -14.80
CA CYS A 26 -2.97 14.61 -15.47
C CYS A 26 -2.15 15.84 -15.90
N SER A 27 -0.88 15.94 -15.53
CA SER A 27 -0.03 17.10 -15.82
C SER A 27 0.69 16.97 -17.18
N ASP A 28 1.17 18.09 -17.71
CA ASP A 28 1.99 18.12 -18.95
C ASP A 28 3.28 17.29 -18.83
N ALA A 29 3.79 17.08 -17.61
CA ALA A 29 4.97 16.26 -17.35
C ALA A 29 4.75 14.77 -17.70
N ALA A 30 3.49 14.32 -17.77
CA ALA A 30 3.11 12.96 -18.15
C ALA A 30 2.64 12.86 -19.61
N SER A 31 2.86 13.88 -20.45
CA SER A 31 2.32 13.98 -21.82
C SER A 31 2.67 12.84 -22.77
N PHE A 32 3.68 12.02 -22.48
CA PHE A 32 4.06 10.85 -23.27
C PHE A 32 3.74 9.50 -22.58
N ILE A 33 3.10 9.52 -21.42
CA ILE A 33 2.71 8.33 -20.67
C ILE A 33 1.28 7.97 -21.09
N THR A 34 1.12 6.83 -21.74
CA THR A 34 -0.19 6.27 -22.10
C THR A 34 -0.16 4.75 -22.00
N GLY A 35 -1.32 4.13 -21.75
CA GLY A 35 -1.45 2.67 -21.62
C GLY A 35 -0.72 2.04 -20.43
N HIS A 36 -0.29 2.85 -19.45
CA HIS A 36 0.47 2.37 -18.30
C HIS A 36 -0.36 2.41 -17.01
N SER A 37 -0.27 1.35 -16.21
CA SER A 37 -0.85 1.31 -14.86
C SER A 37 0.21 1.65 -13.82
N LEU A 38 0.13 2.85 -13.24
CA LEU A 38 1.02 3.28 -12.16
C LEU A 38 0.53 2.74 -10.82
N VAL A 39 1.29 1.82 -10.21
CA VAL A 39 0.98 1.26 -8.89
C VAL A 39 1.38 2.25 -7.79
N VAL A 40 0.44 2.58 -6.90
CA VAL A 40 0.63 3.52 -5.77
C VAL A 40 0.13 2.89 -4.47
N ASP A 41 0.91 1.95 -3.93
CA ASP A 41 0.48 1.12 -2.80
C ASP A 41 1.56 0.97 -1.71
N GLY A 42 2.61 1.79 -1.74
CA GLY A 42 3.73 1.72 -0.80
C GLY A 42 4.59 0.46 -0.94
N GLY A 43 4.44 -0.31 -2.03
CA GLY A 43 5.18 -1.54 -2.33
C GLY A 43 4.43 -2.82 -1.95
N LEU A 44 3.12 -2.77 -1.72
CA LEU A 44 2.34 -3.93 -1.29
C LEU A 44 2.30 -5.03 -2.36
N THR A 45 2.11 -4.66 -3.62
CA THR A 45 1.94 -5.58 -4.76
C THR A 45 3.22 -6.35 -5.12
N ILE A 46 4.40 -5.83 -4.74
CA ILE A 46 5.69 -6.49 -5.04
C ILE A 46 6.12 -7.49 -3.96
N GLN A 47 5.33 -7.67 -2.90
CA GLN A 47 5.61 -8.68 -1.89
C GLN A 47 5.14 -10.07 -2.32
N LEU A 48 5.77 -11.10 -1.76
CA LEU A 48 5.21 -12.45 -1.81
C LEU A 48 3.93 -12.48 -0.95
N GLN A 49 2.78 -12.69 -1.60
CA GLN A 49 1.47 -12.64 -0.95
C GLN A 49 1.31 -13.69 0.17
N GLU A 50 1.98 -14.84 0.03
CA GLU A 50 2.01 -15.87 1.08
C GLU A 50 2.63 -15.33 2.37
N ASN A 51 3.75 -14.60 2.28
CA ASN A 51 4.40 -14.01 3.44
C ASN A 51 3.53 -12.94 4.10
N PHE A 52 2.81 -12.16 3.30
CA PHE A 52 1.89 -11.15 3.79
C PHE A 52 0.76 -11.77 4.64
N GLY A 53 0.06 -12.77 4.08
CA GLY A 53 -1.02 -13.46 4.80
C GLY A 53 -0.53 -14.16 6.06
N VAL A 54 0.63 -14.83 6.00
CA VAL A 54 1.25 -15.50 7.15
C VAL A 54 1.61 -14.50 8.25
N GLN A 55 2.19 -13.34 7.91
CA GLN A 55 2.54 -12.33 8.91
C GLN A 55 1.31 -11.73 9.59
N GLN A 56 0.21 -11.54 8.88
CA GLN A 56 -1.05 -11.11 9.49
C GLN A 56 -1.62 -12.15 10.45
N ALA A 57 -1.61 -13.42 10.05
CA ALA A 57 -2.10 -14.51 10.88
C ALA A 57 -1.29 -14.65 12.18
N HIS A 58 0.05 -14.58 12.10
CA HIS A 58 0.91 -14.55 13.28
C HIS A 58 0.61 -13.35 14.18
N PHE A 59 0.50 -12.16 13.60
CA PHE A 59 0.20 -10.97 14.37
C PHE A 59 -1.12 -11.07 15.13
N LEU A 60 -2.20 -11.51 14.48
CA LEU A 60 -3.51 -11.65 15.14
C LEU A 60 -3.50 -12.72 16.24
N LYS A 61 -2.77 -13.82 16.03
CA LYS A 61 -2.60 -14.86 17.05
C LYS A 61 -1.84 -14.33 18.27
N GLU A 62 -0.82 -13.51 18.06
CA GLU A 62 -0.03 -12.88 19.12
C GLU A 62 -0.74 -11.71 19.80
N ASN A 63 -1.70 -11.08 19.11
CA ASN A 63 -2.43 -9.91 19.57
C ASN A 63 -3.95 -10.15 19.47
N PRO A 64 -4.51 -11.07 20.29
CA PRO A 64 -5.91 -11.50 20.17
C PRO A 64 -6.93 -10.39 20.43
N ASP A 65 -6.54 -9.37 21.21
CA ASP A 65 -7.39 -8.21 21.51
C ASP A 65 -7.38 -7.14 20.39
N THR A 66 -6.66 -7.38 19.30
CA THR A 66 -6.62 -6.45 18.16
C THR A 66 -8.01 -6.31 17.56
N THR A 67 -8.56 -5.10 17.66
CA THR A 67 -9.77 -4.74 16.91
C THR A 67 -9.34 -4.30 15.51
N LEU A 68 -9.78 -5.05 14.51
CA LEU A 68 -9.56 -4.65 13.12
C LEU A 68 -10.52 -3.49 12.79
N PRO A 69 -10.06 -2.47 12.05
CA PRO A 69 -10.89 -1.35 11.64
C PRO A 69 -11.83 -1.83 10.53
N TYR A 70 -12.98 -2.34 10.94
CA TYR A 70 -14.16 -2.55 10.10
C TYR A 70 -15.39 -2.02 10.84
#